data_AF-A0A0M4NTS3-F1
#
_entry.id   AF-A0A0M4NTS3-F1
#
_cell.length_a   1.000
_cell.length_b   1.000
_cell.length_c   1.000
_cell.angle_alpha   90.00
_cell.angle_beta   90.00
_cell.angle_gamma   90.00
#
_symmetry.space_group_name_H-M   'P 1'
#
loop_
_entity.id
_entity.type
_entity.pdbx_description
1 polymer ?
#
loop_
_entity_poly.entity_id
_entity_poly.type
_entity_poly.pdbx_seq_one_letter_code
_entity_poly.pdbx_strand_id
1 'polypeptide(L)'
;MTIGPRQISVPFRPIPLDVPEGMKPNEFFNSSENLKDLAQNNGLLTNNEDLLLYRKALGHSNLFDCSIIYNTSKSVLNPLGRPVRRTQVPNNIKNVWNRMNQIIIGFMLEEFPDADKHLVLAGEASLDSTWPITSPGVPSIRMLHNHFIVFDKEQLKNAELADPKNPNLTDGGQHSLFANYMEDVYAEFQSKLNFEILKPVTGEASGLALTGYPQGLPSWEVTGGIESLKNVKFWDEYDLVLKGFLDFYRTFFAQVSCRNSAVPKEAYFPELIENTLLFNTCFLSAAKKVRDKCIKDAKYSSSIRWQPAFKQLIYRNDQGKLIVTISQNSIGNAITELLGVVVNRTPDAKAYEAAEPALLEKLLKLRSRLVEADLGEGIETKHWKKD
;
A
#
# COMPACT_ATOMS: atom_id res chain seq x y z
N MET A 1 20.88 20.66 -2.82
CA MET A 1 20.50 19.45 -2.04
C MET A 1 20.61 18.26 -2.97
N THR A 2 21.27 17.18 -2.54
CA THR A 2 21.43 15.97 -3.35
C THR A 2 20.12 15.19 -3.38
N ILE A 3 19.53 15.01 -4.57
CA ILE A 3 18.29 14.22 -4.75
C ILE A 3 18.61 12.74 -4.56
N GLY A 4 17.75 12.01 -3.84
CA GLY A 4 17.87 10.57 -3.68
C GLY A 4 17.08 10.02 -2.48
N PRO A 5 16.88 8.70 -2.44
CA PRO A 5 16.10 8.05 -1.39
C PRO A 5 16.74 8.29 -0.01
N ARG A 6 15.92 8.43 1.03
CA ARG A 6 16.33 8.75 2.40
C ARG A 6 16.22 7.54 3.31
N GLN A 7 17.16 7.41 4.23
CA GLN A 7 17.12 6.37 5.26
C GLN A 7 16.93 7.00 6.64
N ILE A 8 15.82 6.68 7.30
CA ILE A 8 15.49 7.16 8.65
C ILE A 8 15.46 6.01 9.65
N SER A 9 15.72 6.34 10.91
CA SER A 9 15.49 5.44 12.05
C SER A 9 14.25 5.89 12.81
N VAL A 10 13.32 4.97 13.05
CA VAL A 10 12.09 5.22 13.78
C VAL A 10 12.07 4.32 15.02
N PRO A 11 12.14 4.91 16.23
CA PRO A 11 12.09 4.13 17.46
C PRO A 11 10.68 3.57 17.66
N PHE A 12 10.59 2.35 18.17
CA PHE A 12 9.32 1.71 18.52
C PHE A 12 9.39 1.06 19.91
N ARG A 13 8.23 0.93 20.55
CA ARG A 13 8.06 0.10 21.75
C ARG A 13 7.91 -1.38 21.34
N PRO A 14 8.77 -2.29 21.83
CA PRO A 14 8.62 -3.73 21.55
C PRO A 14 7.22 -4.25 21.87
N ILE A 15 6.68 -5.09 20.99
CA ILE A 15 5.39 -5.72 21.21
C ILE A 15 5.57 -6.81 22.29
N PRO A 16 4.82 -6.78 23.39
CA PRO A 16 4.97 -7.72 24.50
C PRO A 16 4.23 -9.04 24.23
N LEU A 17 4.43 -9.61 23.03
CA LEU A 17 3.86 -10.91 22.66
C LEU A 17 4.97 -11.89 22.36
N ASP A 18 4.97 -13.00 23.08
CA ASP A 18 5.82 -14.14 22.77
C ASP A 18 5.19 -14.92 21.62
N VAL A 19 5.97 -15.19 20.58
CA VAL A 19 5.54 -16.08 19.51
C VAL A 19 5.51 -17.51 20.07
N PRO A 20 4.37 -18.23 20.02
CA PRO A 20 4.27 -19.57 20.57
C PRO A 20 5.32 -20.52 20.00
N GLU A 21 5.77 -21.49 20.81
CA GLU A 21 6.76 -22.48 20.40
C GLU A 21 6.31 -23.21 19.13
N GLY A 22 7.22 -23.32 18.15
CA GLY A 22 6.96 -23.96 16.85
C GLY A 22 6.27 -23.08 15.81
N MET A 23 5.89 -21.84 16.14
CA MET A 23 5.27 -20.90 15.21
C MET A 23 6.29 -19.90 14.67
N LYS A 24 6.22 -19.56 13.38
CA LYS A 24 6.99 -18.43 12.85
C LYS A 24 6.29 -17.11 13.18
N PRO A 25 7.04 -16.01 13.40
CA PRO A 25 6.44 -14.71 13.70
C PRO A 25 5.36 -14.26 12.70
N ASN A 26 5.60 -14.43 11.39
CA ASN A 26 4.63 -14.07 10.35
C ASN A 26 3.33 -14.87 10.43
N GLU A 27 3.36 -16.11 10.91
CA GLU A 27 2.16 -16.93 11.09
C GLU A 27 1.38 -16.42 12.30
N PHE A 28 2.08 -16.13 13.40
CA PHE A 28 1.48 -15.61 14.62
C PHE A 28 0.79 -14.27 14.40
N PHE A 29 1.43 -13.33 13.69
CA PHE A 29 0.83 -12.02 13.43
C PHE A 29 -0.43 -12.07 12.53
N ASN A 30 -0.65 -13.18 11.83
CA ASN A 30 -1.86 -13.43 11.04
C ASN A 30 -3.02 -14.07 11.84
N SER A 31 -2.76 -14.45 13.08
CA SER A 31 -3.72 -15.14 13.94
C SER A 31 -4.83 -14.21 14.44
N SER A 32 -5.94 -14.81 14.84
CA SER A 32 -7.03 -14.12 15.55
C SER A 32 -6.56 -13.59 16.92
N GLU A 33 -5.57 -14.24 17.54
CA GLU A 33 -4.96 -13.82 18.80
C GLU A 33 -4.23 -12.50 18.65
N ASN A 34 -3.35 -12.37 17.65
CA ASN A 34 -2.65 -11.11 17.39
C ASN A 34 -3.62 -9.98 17.02
N LEU A 35 -4.67 -10.25 16.24
CA LEU A 35 -5.67 -9.21 15.93
C LEU A 35 -6.51 -8.80 17.13
N LYS A 36 -6.76 -9.72 18.07
CA LYS A 36 -7.38 -9.38 19.36
C LYS A 36 -6.45 -8.48 20.17
N ASP A 37 -5.16 -8.82 20.27
CA ASP A 37 -4.17 -7.99 20.96
C ASP A 37 -4.06 -6.60 20.33
N LEU A 38 -4.02 -6.53 18.99
CA LEU A 38 -3.99 -5.29 18.24
C LEU A 38 -5.18 -4.39 18.60
N ALA A 39 -6.39 -4.93 18.61
CA ALA A 39 -7.58 -4.19 19.00
C ALA A 39 -7.51 -3.72 20.47
N GLN A 40 -7.03 -4.55 21.39
CA GLN A 40 -7.00 -4.26 22.84
C GLN A 40 -5.90 -3.27 23.26
N ASN A 41 -4.74 -3.30 22.60
CA ASN A 41 -3.59 -2.47 22.98
C ASN A 41 -3.41 -1.25 22.07
N ASN A 42 -3.87 -1.33 20.82
CA ASN A 42 -3.62 -0.31 19.80
C ASN A 42 -4.89 0.14 19.06
N GLY A 43 -6.05 -0.44 19.35
CA GLY A 43 -7.31 -0.11 18.70
C GLY A 43 -7.77 1.30 19.05
N LEU A 44 -8.11 2.06 18.01
CA LEU A 44 -8.67 3.40 18.13
C LEU A 44 -10.19 3.36 17.94
N LEU A 45 -10.67 2.65 16.93
CA LEU A 45 -12.10 2.58 16.58
C LEU A 45 -12.44 1.24 15.92
N THR A 46 -13.64 0.73 16.18
CA THR A 46 -14.23 -0.44 15.51
C THR A 46 -15.64 -0.12 15.00
N ASN A 47 -16.14 -0.87 14.03
CA ASN A 47 -17.53 -0.79 13.58
C ASN A 47 -18.16 -2.16 13.28
N ASN A 48 -19.41 -2.15 12.82
CA ASN A 48 -20.19 -3.35 12.52
C ASN A 48 -19.74 -4.05 11.23
N GLU A 49 -18.95 -3.36 10.41
CA GLU A 49 -18.37 -3.84 9.16
C GLU A 49 -17.02 -4.57 9.36
N ASP A 50 -16.67 -4.90 10.60
CA ASP A 50 -15.39 -5.49 11.00
C ASP A 50 -14.18 -4.63 10.61
N LEU A 51 -14.34 -3.31 10.45
CA LEU A 51 -13.22 -2.39 10.22
C LEU A 51 -12.63 -1.95 11.55
N LEU A 52 -11.31 -2.13 11.68
CA LEU A 52 -10.54 -1.73 12.86
C LEU A 52 -9.55 -0.63 12.45
N LEU A 53 -9.72 0.57 13.01
CA LEU A 53 -8.69 1.60 13.03
C LEU A 53 -7.76 1.36 14.22
N TYR A 54 -6.45 1.36 14.00
CA TYR A 54 -5.47 1.15 15.05
C TYR A 54 -4.20 2.00 14.85
N ARG A 55 -3.57 2.34 15.98
CA ARG A 55 -2.22 2.94 16.01
C ARG A 55 -1.18 1.90 15.62
N LYS A 56 -0.21 2.28 14.80
CA LYS A 56 0.89 1.39 14.42
C LYS A 56 1.98 1.40 15.48
N ALA A 57 2.06 0.32 16.27
CA ALA A 57 3.15 0.12 17.25
C ALA A 57 4.52 0.00 16.56
N LEU A 58 4.57 -0.74 15.45
CA LEU A 58 5.70 -0.81 14.53
C LEU A 58 5.49 0.16 13.36
N GLY A 59 5.58 1.45 13.66
CA GLY A 59 5.33 2.54 12.72
C GLY A 59 6.42 2.72 11.66
N HIS A 60 6.08 3.50 10.65
CA HIS A 60 6.96 4.13 9.66
C HIS A 60 7.29 5.56 10.06
N SER A 61 6.46 6.19 10.91
CA SER A 61 6.65 7.54 11.41
C SER A 61 6.10 7.67 12.83
N ASN A 62 6.75 8.48 13.65
CA ASN A 62 6.22 8.88 14.97
C ASN A 62 5.49 10.23 14.93
N LEU A 63 5.44 10.90 13.77
CA LEU A 63 4.68 12.14 13.59
C LEU A 63 3.18 11.85 13.43
N PHE A 64 2.85 10.91 12.56
CA PHE A 64 1.51 10.36 12.35
C PHE A 64 1.61 9.02 11.64
N ASP A 65 1.11 7.95 12.26
CA ASP A 65 1.02 6.62 11.65
C ASP A 65 -0.12 5.80 12.26
N CYS A 66 -1.11 5.47 11.44
CA CYS A 66 -2.19 4.55 11.77
C CYS A 66 -2.57 3.68 10.59
N SER A 67 -3.44 2.72 10.83
CA SER A 67 -3.95 1.87 9.77
C SER A 67 -5.40 1.46 10.01
N ILE A 68 -6.14 1.25 8.92
CA ILE A 68 -7.43 0.53 8.98
C ILE A 68 -7.20 -0.87 8.42
N ILE A 69 -7.78 -1.88 9.05
CA ILE A 69 -7.78 -3.25 8.56
C ILE A 69 -9.21 -3.79 8.51
N TYR A 70 -9.53 -4.54 7.45
CA TYR A 70 -10.76 -5.33 7.39
C TYR A 70 -10.55 -6.64 8.16
N ASN A 71 -10.96 -6.66 9.42
CA ASN A 71 -10.68 -7.73 10.36
C ASN A 71 -11.65 -8.90 10.20
N THR A 72 -11.46 -9.69 9.15
CA THR A 72 -12.25 -10.91 8.94
C THR A 72 -11.72 -12.11 9.74
N SER A 73 -10.86 -11.91 10.74
CA SER A 73 -10.19 -13.04 11.41
C SER A 73 -11.11 -13.93 12.24
N LYS A 74 -12.26 -13.40 12.67
CA LYS A 74 -13.28 -14.13 13.42
C LYS A 74 -14.32 -14.81 12.52
N SER A 75 -14.60 -14.23 11.36
CA SER A 75 -15.59 -14.73 10.40
C SER A 75 -15.00 -15.65 9.34
N VAL A 76 -13.73 -15.44 8.97
CA VAL A 76 -13.00 -16.25 7.97
C VAL A 76 -11.75 -16.84 8.62
N LEU A 77 -11.91 -18.06 9.13
CA LEU A 77 -10.85 -18.78 9.85
C LEU A 77 -9.71 -19.21 8.92
N ASN A 78 -10.00 -19.54 7.66
CA ASN A 78 -8.99 -19.84 6.65
C ASN A 78 -8.25 -18.55 6.23
N PRO A 79 -6.98 -18.35 6.58
CA PRO A 79 -6.24 -17.12 6.24
C PRO A 79 -6.07 -16.95 4.73
N LEU A 80 -6.12 -18.04 3.95
CA LEU A 80 -6.02 -17.96 2.49
C LEU A 80 -7.30 -17.46 1.83
N GLY A 81 -8.44 -17.61 2.49
CA GLY A 81 -9.76 -17.19 2.00
C GLY A 81 -10.15 -15.76 2.40
N ARG A 82 -9.30 -15.05 3.16
CA ARG A 82 -9.58 -13.69 3.60
C ARG A 82 -9.46 -12.69 2.43
N PRO A 83 -10.31 -11.66 2.36
CA PRO A 83 -10.13 -10.57 1.42
C PRO A 83 -8.77 -9.88 1.61
N VAL A 84 -7.99 -9.84 0.54
CA VAL A 84 -6.67 -9.18 0.50
C VAL A 84 -6.66 -8.02 -0.49
N ARG A 85 -7.77 -7.75 -1.19
CA ARG A 85 -7.94 -6.69 -2.19
C ARG A 85 -9.28 -6.00 -2.02
N ARG A 86 -9.36 -4.69 -2.28
CA ARG A 86 -10.65 -3.96 -2.31
C ARG A 86 -11.68 -4.54 -3.29
N THR A 87 -11.27 -5.16 -4.39
CA THR A 87 -12.20 -5.84 -5.31
C THR A 87 -12.86 -7.10 -4.73
N GLN A 88 -12.36 -7.61 -3.61
CA GLN A 88 -12.92 -8.76 -2.87
C GLN A 88 -13.77 -8.33 -1.67
N VAL A 89 -13.81 -7.02 -1.36
CA VAL A 89 -14.56 -6.48 -0.24
C VAL A 89 -16.01 -6.29 -0.65
N PRO A 90 -17.00 -6.76 0.15
CA PRO A 90 -18.40 -6.53 -0.15
C PRO A 90 -18.76 -5.04 -0.24
N ASN A 91 -19.71 -4.68 -1.10
CA ASN A 91 -20.01 -3.28 -1.41
C ASN A 91 -20.39 -2.44 -0.17
N ASN A 92 -21.15 -2.99 0.77
CA ASN A 92 -21.52 -2.28 2.00
C ASN A 92 -20.27 -1.94 2.84
N ILE A 93 -19.34 -2.89 2.98
CA ILE A 93 -18.08 -2.70 3.69
C ILE A 93 -17.19 -1.70 2.94
N LYS A 94 -17.14 -1.80 1.60
CA LYS A 94 -16.35 -0.91 0.74
C LYS A 94 -16.84 0.55 0.83
N ASN A 95 -18.15 0.78 0.98
CA ASN A 95 -18.70 2.12 1.16
C ASN A 95 -18.20 2.76 2.46
N VAL A 96 -18.24 2.02 3.58
CA VAL A 96 -17.71 2.49 4.87
C VAL A 96 -16.20 2.68 4.81
N TRP A 97 -15.48 1.73 4.19
CA TRP A 97 -14.03 1.81 3.96
C TRP A 97 -13.62 3.08 3.22
N ASN A 98 -14.29 3.40 2.11
CA ASN A 98 -14.02 4.59 1.31
C ASN A 98 -14.29 5.87 2.12
N ARG A 99 -15.39 5.93 2.90
CA ARG A 99 -15.71 7.07 3.78
C ARG A 99 -14.64 7.27 4.86
N MET A 100 -14.19 6.19 5.51
CA MET A 100 -13.11 6.28 6.50
C MET A 100 -11.81 6.80 5.87
N ASN A 101 -11.43 6.28 4.70
CA ASN A 101 -10.26 6.75 3.96
C ASN A 101 -10.36 8.24 3.59
N GLN A 102 -11.50 8.66 3.06
CA GLN A 102 -11.77 10.06 2.73
C GLN A 102 -11.55 10.97 3.95
N ILE A 103 -12.13 10.63 5.10
CA ILE A 103 -12.04 11.47 6.31
C ILE A 103 -10.61 11.47 6.87
N ILE A 104 -9.93 10.33 6.90
CA ILE A 104 -8.55 10.26 7.40
C ILE A 104 -7.61 11.07 6.52
N ILE A 105 -7.72 10.95 5.19
CA ILE A 105 -6.89 11.74 4.27
C ILE A 105 -7.19 13.23 4.44
N GLY A 106 -8.47 13.61 4.55
CA GLY A 106 -8.86 15.00 4.85
C GLY A 106 -8.23 15.52 6.14
N PHE A 107 -8.33 14.75 7.22
CA PHE A 107 -7.71 15.07 8.51
C PHE A 107 -6.20 15.28 8.40
N MET A 108 -5.49 14.39 7.70
CA MET A 108 -4.04 14.52 7.51
C MET A 108 -3.68 15.80 6.73
N LEU A 109 -4.45 16.17 5.72
CA LEU A 109 -4.20 17.38 4.94
C LEU A 109 -4.51 18.66 5.73
N GLU A 110 -5.50 18.62 6.62
CA GLU A 110 -5.84 19.74 7.52
C GLU A 110 -4.81 19.94 8.63
N GLU A 111 -4.39 18.87 9.30
CA GLU A 111 -3.39 18.93 10.37
C GLU A 111 -1.98 19.21 9.85
N PHE A 112 -1.68 18.79 8.61
CA PHE A 112 -0.38 18.94 7.97
C PHE A 112 -0.49 19.68 6.63
N PRO A 113 -0.94 20.95 6.60
CA PRO A 113 -1.30 21.65 5.36
C PRO A 113 -0.10 22.02 4.48
N ASP A 114 1.06 22.22 5.09
CA ASP A 114 2.29 22.64 4.42
C ASP A 114 2.99 21.47 3.73
N ALA A 115 2.98 21.47 2.39
CA ALA A 115 3.61 20.46 1.56
C ALA A 115 5.14 20.51 1.60
N ASP A 116 5.76 21.65 1.94
CA ASP A 116 7.22 21.79 2.06
C ASP A 116 7.75 21.21 3.37
N LYS A 117 6.88 21.13 4.39
CA LYS A 117 7.19 20.56 5.71
C LYS A 117 6.80 19.10 5.85
N HIS A 118 5.73 18.65 5.18
CA HIS A 118 5.17 17.31 5.44
C HIS A 118 4.94 16.52 4.17
N LEU A 119 5.44 15.28 4.16
CA LEU A 119 5.09 14.27 3.17
C LEU A 119 3.93 13.44 3.70
N VAL A 120 2.78 13.51 3.03
CA VAL A 120 1.52 12.85 3.41
C VAL A 120 1.22 11.72 2.43
N LEU A 121 0.86 10.55 2.95
CA LEU A 121 0.40 9.42 2.12
C LEU A 121 -0.68 8.56 2.80
N ALA A 122 -1.52 7.97 1.96
CA ALA A 122 -2.39 6.87 2.27
C ALA A 122 -2.10 5.72 1.31
N GLY A 123 -1.96 4.50 1.81
CA GLY A 123 -1.56 3.36 1.00
C GLY A 123 -2.37 2.12 1.29
N GLU A 124 -3.11 1.66 0.29
CA GLU A 124 -3.82 0.39 0.33
C GLU A 124 -2.89 -0.76 -0.02
N ALA A 125 -2.80 -1.73 0.89
CA ALA A 125 -1.91 -2.86 0.79
C ALA A 125 -2.69 -4.15 0.48
N SER A 126 -2.30 -4.82 -0.61
CA SER A 126 -2.88 -6.09 -1.03
C SER A 126 -1.83 -7.20 -1.20
N LEU A 127 -2.20 -8.41 -0.80
CA LEU A 127 -1.34 -9.60 -0.92
C LEU A 127 -1.69 -10.55 -2.06
N ASP A 128 -0.64 -11.19 -2.55
CA ASP A 128 -0.72 -12.43 -3.29
C ASP A 128 -1.25 -13.54 -2.35
N SER A 129 -2.45 -14.04 -2.64
CA SER A 129 -3.10 -15.10 -1.87
C SER A 129 -2.54 -16.51 -2.12
N THR A 130 -1.54 -16.67 -2.98
CA THR A 130 -0.92 -17.96 -3.31
C THR A 130 0.50 -18.07 -2.77
N TRP A 131 1.03 -16.97 -2.24
CA TRP A 131 2.39 -16.94 -1.72
C TRP A 131 2.49 -17.52 -0.28
N PRO A 132 3.54 -18.30 0.05
CA PRO A 132 3.75 -18.81 1.40
C PRO A 132 3.91 -17.67 2.43
N ILE A 133 3.12 -17.69 3.51
CA ILE A 133 3.16 -16.66 4.58
C ILE A 133 4.57 -16.47 5.17
N THR A 134 5.38 -17.52 5.12
CA THR A 134 6.71 -17.56 5.72
C THR A 134 7.82 -17.08 4.81
N SER A 135 7.52 -16.70 3.57
CA SER A 135 8.57 -16.23 2.66
C SER A 135 9.06 -14.83 3.04
N PRO A 136 10.35 -14.52 2.78
CA PRO A 136 10.89 -13.18 2.99
C PRO A 136 10.09 -12.11 2.23
N GLY A 137 9.80 -10.99 2.90
CA GLY A 137 9.06 -9.85 2.32
C GLY A 137 7.54 -10.04 2.24
N VAL A 138 6.98 -11.14 2.74
CA VAL A 138 5.53 -11.29 2.95
C VAL A 138 5.17 -10.64 4.28
N PRO A 139 4.15 -9.77 4.34
CA PRO A 139 3.74 -9.14 5.58
C PRO A 139 3.28 -10.13 6.62
N SER A 140 3.41 -9.65 7.84
CA SER A 140 2.86 -10.24 9.03
C SER A 140 1.33 -10.31 9.05
N ILE A 141 0.60 -9.56 8.20
CA ILE A 141 -0.87 -9.54 8.18
C ILE A 141 -1.44 -9.67 6.76
N ARG A 142 -2.30 -10.69 6.58
CA ARG A 142 -2.92 -11.16 5.33
C ARG A 142 -4.40 -10.87 5.30
N MET A 143 -4.69 -9.59 5.33
CA MET A 143 -5.99 -8.97 5.18
C MET A 143 -5.78 -7.64 4.47
N LEU A 144 -6.80 -7.17 3.77
CA LEU A 144 -6.78 -5.81 3.22
C LEU A 144 -6.57 -4.80 4.36
N HIS A 145 -5.59 -3.91 4.20
CA HIS A 145 -5.35 -2.84 5.15
C HIS A 145 -4.77 -1.60 4.47
N ASN A 146 -5.12 -0.43 5.00
CA ASN A 146 -4.61 0.86 4.55
C ASN A 146 -3.68 1.43 5.60
N HIS A 147 -2.55 1.98 5.16
CA HIS A 147 -1.59 2.72 5.98
C HIS A 147 -1.79 4.21 5.76
N PHE A 148 -1.78 5.00 6.82
CA PHE A 148 -1.90 6.46 6.75
C PHE A 148 -0.72 7.06 7.49
N ILE A 149 0.17 7.72 6.76
CA ILE A 149 1.50 8.08 7.28
C ILE A 149 1.82 9.53 6.91
N VAL A 150 2.40 10.27 7.86
CA VAL A 150 3.01 11.58 7.61
C VAL A 150 4.47 11.55 8.04
N PHE A 151 5.36 12.00 7.18
CA PHE A 151 6.77 12.22 7.50
C PHE A 151 7.09 13.71 7.61
N ASP A 152 7.97 14.03 8.55
CA ASP A 152 8.60 15.33 8.65
C ASP A 152 9.68 15.46 7.55
N LYS A 153 9.51 16.40 6.63
CA LYS A 153 10.48 16.64 5.55
C LYS A 153 11.80 17.18 6.07
N GLU A 154 11.88 17.89 7.20
CA GLU A 154 13.18 18.27 7.77
C GLU A 154 13.96 17.04 8.23
N GLN A 155 13.29 16.10 8.89
CA GLN A 155 13.91 14.82 9.25
C GLN A 155 14.41 14.09 7.99
N LEU A 156 13.59 14.01 6.94
CA LEU A 156 13.99 13.38 5.68
C LEU A 156 15.14 14.12 4.98
N LYS A 157 15.18 15.46 5.03
CA LYS A 157 16.25 16.29 4.46
C LYS A 157 17.59 16.08 5.17
N ASN A 158 17.54 15.88 6.49
CA ASN A 158 18.71 15.65 7.34
C ASN A 158 19.14 14.18 7.40
N ALA A 159 18.33 13.27 6.86
CA ALA A 159 18.60 11.85 6.81
C ALA A 159 19.69 11.51 5.78
N GLU A 160 20.42 10.43 6.05
CA GLU A 160 21.38 9.88 5.11
C GLU A 160 20.69 9.40 3.82
N LEU A 161 21.43 9.40 2.71
CA LEU A 161 20.99 8.73 1.51
C LEU A 161 20.92 7.22 1.78
N ALA A 162 19.80 6.61 1.40
CA ALA A 162 19.68 5.16 1.41
C ALA A 162 20.60 4.54 0.34
N ASP A 163 21.08 3.32 0.59
CA ASP A 163 21.79 2.53 -0.42
C ASP A 163 20.89 2.36 -1.66
N PRO A 164 21.28 2.83 -2.86
CA PRO A 164 20.50 2.64 -4.08
C PRO A 164 20.23 1.17 -4.43
N LYS A 165 21.02 0.23 -3.88
CA LYS A 165 20.83 -1.22 -4.02
C LYS A 165 19.97 -1.83 -2.91
N ASN A 166 19.41 -1.03 -2.02
CA ASN A 166 18.55 -1.53 -0.97
C ASN A 166 17.39 -2.32 -1.59
N PRO A 167 17.23 -3.61 -1.24
CA PRO A 167 16.21 -4.47 -1.87
C PRO A 167 14.79 -3.93 -1.74
N ASN A 168 14.54 -3.02 -0.80
CA ASN A 168 13.24 -2.39 -0.55
C ASN A 168 13.01 -1.12 -1.39
N LEU A 169 14.04 -0.54 -2.01
CA LEU A 169 13.92 0.52 -3.04
C LEU A 169 13.73 -0.08 -4.44
N THR A 170 13.88 -1.40 -4.52
CA THR A 170 13.71 -2.19 -5.73
C THR A 170 12.39 -2.95 -5.61
N ASP A 171 11.80 -3.30 -6.73
CA ASP A 171 10.73 -4.29 -6.91
C ASP A 171 11.20 -5.74 -6.56
N GLY A 172 11.96 -5.92 -5.47
CA GLY A 172 12.49 -7.21 -5.03
C GLY A 172 13.63 -7.73 -5.91
N GLY A 173 14.48 -6.83 -6.45
CA GLY A 173 15.58 -7.15 -7.35
C GLY A 173 15.15 -7.36 -8.81
N GLN A 174 13.91 -6.99 -9.17
CA GLN A 174 13.36 -7.08 -10.51
C GLN A 174 13.47 -5.79 -11.32
N HIS A 175 14.32 -4.85 -10.89
CA HIS A 175 14.47 -3.41 -11.23
C HIS A 175 14.41 -3.03 -12.71
N SER A 176 14.29 -4.01 -13.58
CA SER A 176 14.56 -4.00 -14.98
C SER A 176 13.44 -4.55 -15.85
N LEU A 177 12.39 -5.20 -15.34
CA LEU A 177 11.45 -5.86 -16.26
C LEU A 177 10.23 -5.02 -16.61
N PHE A 178 9.55 -4.47 -15.61
CA PHE A 178 8.48 -3.51 -15.85
C PHE A 178 9.04 -2.17 -16.35
N ALA A 179 9.93 -1.57 -15.57
CA ALA A 179 10.54 -0.29 -15.91
C ALA A 179 11.28 -0.32 -17.26
N ASN A 180 12.08 -1.35 -17.57
CA ASN A 180 12.88 -1.30 -18.81
C ASN A 180 12.15 -1.80 -20.07
N TYR A 181 11.00 -2.47 -19.96
CA TYR A 181 10.36 -3.09 -21.14
C TYR A 181 8.85 -2.91 -21.24
N MET A 182 8.17 -2.48 -20.18
CA MET A 182 6.71 -2.49 -20.15
C MET A 182 6.09 -1.17 -19.67
N GLU A 183 6.88 -0.16 -19.32
CA GLU A 183 6.38 1.16 -18.91
C GLU A 183 5.43 1.75 -19.97
N ASP A 184 5.88 1.85 -21.22
CA ASP A 184 5.06 2.39 -22.32
C ASP A 184 3.80 1.56 -22.59
N VAL A 185 3.93 0.23 -22.58
CA VAL A 185 2.79 -0.67 -22.82
C VAL A 185 1.78 -0.56 -21.68
N TYR A 186 2.27 -0.45 -20.44
CA TYR A 186 1.42 -0.31 -19.26
C TYR A 186 0.73 1.06 -19.24
N ALA A 187 1.45 2.13 -19.57
CA ALA A 187 0.88 3.47 -19.73
C ALA A 187 -0.18 3.50 -20.85
N GLU A 188 0.09 2.88 -22.00
CA GLU A 188 -0.88 2.77 -23.10
C GLU A 188 -2.15 2.03 -22.65
N PHE A 189 -2.01 0.86 -22.02
CA PHE A 189 -3.13 0.08 -21.52
C PHE A 189 -3.98 0.88 -20.53
N GLN A 190 -3.32 1.54 -19.57
CA GLN A 190 -3.98 2.35 -18.55
C GLN A 190 -4.64 3.62 -19.12
N SER A 191 -4.07 4.23 -20.16
CA SER A 191 -4.63 5.42 -20.81
C SER A 191 -5.98 5.18 -21.48
N LYS A 192 -6.29 3.92 -21.82
CA LYS A 192 -7.55 3.50 -22.41
C LYS A 192 -8.63 3.22 -21.36
N LEU A 193 -8.31 3.30 -20.07
CA LEU A 193 -9.30 3.32 -19.00
C LEU A 193 -9.95 4.69 -18.94
N ASN A 194 -11.29 4.71 -18.87
CA ASN A 194 -12.06 5.96 -18.91
C ASN A 194 -12.04 6.66 -17.54
N PHE A 195 -11.16 7.67 -17.39
CA PHE A 195 -11.03 8.47 -16.18
C PHE A 195 -11.54 9.91 -16.38
N GLU A 196 -12.47 10.33 -15.53
CA GLU A 196 -13.00 11.70 -15.49
C GLU A 196 -12.23 12.55 -14.48
N ILE A 197 -12.00 12.02 -13.27
CA ILE A 197 -11.34 12.71 -12.15
C ILE A 197 -9.82 12.51 -12.16
N LEU A 198 -9.35 11.29 -12.38
CA LEU A 198 -7.93 10.93 -12.41
C LEU A 198 -7.31 11.32 -13.76
N LYS A 199 -6.32 12.23 -13.75
CA LYS A 199 -5.63 12.66 -14.97
C LYS A 199 -4.19 12.15 -14.99
N PRO A 200 -3.77 11.43 -16.05
CA PRO A 200 -2.41 10.90 -16.13
C PRO A 200 -1.35 12.00 -15.94
N VAL A 201 -0.32 11.67 -15.16
CA VAL A 201 0.87 12.49 -14.95
C VAL A 201 2.03 11.79 -15.66
N THR A 202 2.76 12.53 -16.49
CA THR A 202 3.85 11.99 -17.31
C THR A 202 5.21 12.48 -16.83
N GLY A 203 6.22 11.61 -16.92
CA GLY A 203 7.62 11.97 -16.65
C GLY A 203 7.88 12.30 -15.18
N GLU A 204 8.81 13.23 -14.94
CA GLU A 204 9.30 13.60 -13.60
C GLU A 204 8.23 14.31 -12.73
N ALA A 205 7.09 14.67 -13.29
CA ALA A 205 6.03 15.41 -12.57
C ALA A 205 5.36 14.60 -11.45
N SER A 206 5.53 13.27 -11.43
CA SER A 206 5.10 12.42 -10.31
C SER A 206 6.17 12.32 -9.20
N GLY A 207 7.44 12.57 -9.50
CA GLY A 207 8.52 12.42 -8.55
C GLY A 207 8.54 13.50 -7.48
N LEU A 208 8.81 13.11 -6.23
CA LEU A 208 9.12 14.04 -5.15
C LEU A 208 10.52 14.64 -5.35
N ALA A 209 10.66 15.97 -5.28
CA ALA A 209 11.92 16.68 -5.45
C ALA A 209 12.99 16.22 -4.46
N LEU A 210 12.61 15.79 -3.25
CA LEU A 210 13.55 15.36 -2.22
C LEU A 210 14.18 13.99 -2.52
N THR A 211 13.38 13.05 -3.02
CA THR A 211 13.77 11.63 -3.15
C THR A 211 13.94 11.17 -4.59
N GLY A 212 13.27 11.83 -5.53
CA GLY A 212 13.18 11.43 -6.93
C GLY A 212 12.19 10.29 -7.19
N TYR A 213 11.29 9.98 -6.24
CA TYR A 213 10.31 8.87 -6.32
C TYR A 213 8.86 9.37 -6.24
N PRO A 214 7.88 8.65 -6.83
CA PRO A 214 8.02 7.40 -7.60
C PRO A 214 8.74 7.58 -8.94
N GLN A 215 9.38 6.52 -9.44
CA GLN A 215 10.11 6.49 -10.71
C GLN A 215 9.43 5.55 -11.70
N GLY A 216 9.10 6.04 -12.90
CA GLY A 216 8.59 5.20 -14.01
C GLY A 216 7.27 4.48 -13.75
N LEU A 217 6.52 4.90 -12.72
CA LEU A 217 5.24 4.32 -12.37
C LEU A 217 4.10 5.21 -12.88
N PRO A 218 3.07 4.64 -13.51
CA PRO A 218 1.88 5.38 -13.86
C PRO A 218 1.30 6.07 -12.63
N SER A 219 1.03 7.34 -12.81
CA SER A 219 0.55 8.22 -11.77
C SER A 219 -0.56 9.09 -12.33
N TRP A 220 -1.52 9.44 -11.48
CA TRP A 220 -2.66 10.26 -11.86
C TRP A 220 -2.88 11.37 -10.85
N GLU A 221 -2.96 12.61 -11.32
CA GLU A 221 -3.39 13.73 -10.51
C GLU A 221 -4.89 13.61 -10.24
N VAL A 222 -5.28 13.79 -8.98
CA VAL A 222 -6.68 13.88 -8.58
C VAL A 222 -7.15 15.31 -8.84
N THR A 223 -7.86 15.52 -9.96
CA THR A 223 -8.45 16.84 -10.26
C THR A 223 -9.47 17.20 -9.19
N GLY A 224 -9.52 18.47 -8.76
CA GLY A 224 -10.37 18.91 -7.64
C GLY A 224 -9.83 18.59 -6.24
N GLY A 225 -8.67 17.91 -6.13
CA GLY A 225 -7.98 17.69 -4.86
C GLY A 225 -8.82 16.91 -3.85
N ILE A 226 -8.83 17.37 -2.59
CA ILE A 226 -9.52 16.69 -1.49
C ILE A 226 -11.04 16.65 -1.67
N GLU A 227 -11.65 17.63 -2.33
CA GLU A 227 -13.10 17.64 -2.57
C GLU A 227 -13.53 16.46 -3.46
N SER A 228 -12.67 16.04 -4.39
CA SER A 228 -12.96 14.88 -5.24
C SER A 228 -13.00 13.57 -4.47
N LEU A 229 -12.30 13.43 -3.34
CA LEU A 229 -12.39 12.24 -2.49
C LEU A 229 -13.79 12.09 -1.85
N LYS A 230 -14.57 13.18 -1.74
CA LYS A 230 -15.96 13.15 -1.27
C LYS A 230 -16.92 12.64 -2.36
N ASN A 231 -16.49 12.60 -3.62
CA ASN A 231 -17.28 12.11 -4.73
C ASN A 231 -17.09 10.59 -4.90
N VAL A 232 -18.18 9.82 -4.96
CA VAL A 232 -18.14 8.37 -5.18
C VAL A 232 -17.40 8.00 -6.47
N LYS A 233 -17.49 8.85 -7.50
CA LYS A 233 -16.82 8.64 -8.79
C LYS A 233 -15.30 8.53 -8.65
N PHE A 234 -14.68 9.24 -7.71
CA PHE A 234 -13.25 9.12 -7.46
C PHE A 234 -12.90 7.69 -7.02
N TRP A 235 -13.70 7.12 -6.12
CA TRP A 235 -13.48 5.77 -5.62
C TRP A 235 -13.76 4.70 -6.69
N ASP A 236 -14.70 4.95 -7.61
CA ASP A 236 -14.92 4.09 -8.77
C ASP A 236 -13.69 4.10 -9.70
N GLU A 237 -13.10 5.27 -9.95
CA GLU A 237 -11.87 5.40 -10.75
C GLU A 237 -10.65 4.81 -10.04
N TYR A 238 -10.58 4.96 -8.72
CA TYR A 238 -9.57 4.29 -7.90
C TYR A 238 -9.68 2.75 -8.01
N ASP A 239 -10.90 2.20 -8.06
CA ASP A 239 -11.14 0.78 -8.37
C ASP A 239 -10.72 0.42 -9.79
N LEU A 240 -10.94 1.29 -10.79
CA LEU A 240 -10.56 1.06 -12.18
C LEU A 240 -9.03 0.94 -12.36
N VAL A 241 -8.25 1.79 -11.69
CA VAL A 241 -6.77 1.68 -11.67
C VAL A 241 -6.35 0.29 -11.21
N LEU A 242 -6.93 -0.20 -10.11
CA LEU A 242 -6.65 -1.56 -9.62
C LEU A 242 -7.09 -2.65 -10.60
N LYS A 243 -8.30 -2.57 -11.13
CA LYS A 243 -8.80 -3.58 -12.09
C LYS A 243 -7.89 -3.66 -13.32
N GLY A 244 -7.47 -2.52 -13.86
CA GLY A 244 -6.57 -2.46 -15.00
C GLY A 244 -5.19 -3.03 -14.66
N PHE A 245 -4.67 -2.72 -13.46
CA PHE A 245 -3.44 -3.33 -12.96
C PHE A 245 -3.56 -4.86 -12.87
N LEU A 246 -4.64 -5.38 -12.27
CA LEU A 246 -4.85 -6.83 -12.14
C LEU A 246 -4.89 -7.53 -13.51
N ASP A 247 -5.61 -6.96 -14.48
CA ASP A 247 -5.73 -7.51 -15.83
C ASP A 247 -4.40 -7.50 -16.58
N PHE A 248 -3.64 -6.40 -16.50
CA PHE A 248 -2.30 -6.31 -17.09
C PHE A 248 -1.38 -7.41 -16.54
N TYR A 249 -1.29 -7.50 -15.21
CA TYR A 249 -0.40 -8.44 -14.53
C TYR A 249 -0.80 -9.91 -14.74
N ARG A 250 -2.10 -10.23 -14.63
CA ARG A 250 -2.60 -11.58 -14.86
C ARG A 250 -2.36 -12.02 -16.30
N THR A 251 -2.57 -11.12 -17.27
CA THR A 251 -2.27 -11.39 -18.68
C THR A 251 -0.78 -11.63 -18.88
N PHE A 252 0.08 -10.80 -18.28
CA PHE A 252 1.53 -10.96 -18.39
C PHE A 252 1.97 -12.32 -17.87
N PHE A 253 1.58 -12.69 -16.64
CA PHE A 253 1.96 -13.97 -16.04
C PHE A 253 1.30 -15.17 -16.72
N ALA A 254 0.12 -15.02 -17.32
CA ALA A 254 -0.47 -16.05 -18.17
C ALA A 254 0.44 -16.33 -19.38
N GLN A 255 1.00 -15.29 -20.04
CA GLN A 255 1.97 -15.46 -21.12
C GLN A 255 3.31 -16.03 -20.65
N VAL A 256 3.77 -15.67 -19.45
CA VAL A 256 4.98 -16.25 -18.84
C VAL A 256 4.77 -17.74 -18.57
N SER A 257 3.60 -18.13 -18.05
CA SER A 257 3.27 -19.51 -17.70
C SER A 257 3.05 -20.38 -18.95
N CYS A 258 2.27 -19.89 -19.91
CA CYS A 258 1.88 -20.63 -21.11
C CYS A 258 2.04 -19.76 -22.36
N ARG A 259 2.67 -20.32 -23.41
CA ARG A 259 2.84 -19.61 -24.69
C ARG A 259 1.47 -19.33 -25.32
N ASN A 260 1.26 -18.10 -25.78
CA ASN A 260 0.05 -17.66 -26.46
C ASN A 260 -1.21 -17.96 -25.63
N SER A 261 -1.13 -17.71 -24.32
CA SER A 261 -2.28 -17.86 -23.45
C SER A 261 -3.43 -16.96 -23.91
N ALA A 262 -4.67 -17.42 -23.77
CA ALA A 262 -5.84 -16.62 -24.07
C ALA A 262 -6.06 -15.52 -23.02
N VAL A 263 -7.04 -14.63 -23.26
CA VAL A 263 -7.49 -13.66 -22.26
C VAL A 263 -7.86 -14.39 -20.95
N PRO A 264 -7.40 -13.91 -19.78
CA PRO A 264 -7.77 -14.49 -18.49
C PRO A 264 -9.29 -14.56 -18.29
N LYS A 265 -9.81 -15.67 -17.77
CA LYS A 265 -11.26 -15.93 -17.63
C LYS A 265 -12.02 -14.89 -16.80
N GLU A 266 -11.36 -14.31 -15.80
CA GLU A 266 -11.93 -13.32 -14.88
C GLU A 266 -11.40 -11.90 -15.16
N ALA A 267 -11.08 -11.61 -16.41
CA ALA A 267 -10.63 -10.29 -16.83
C ALA A 267 -11.75 -9.25 -16.69
N TYR A 268 -11.40 -8.05 -16.23
CA TYR A 268 -12.32 -6.91 -16.16
C TYR A 268 -12.48 -6.22 -17.53
N PHE A 269 -11.43 -6.22 -18.35
CA PHE A 269 -11.35 -5.54 -19.64
C PHE A 269 -10.83 -6.49 -20.74
N PRO A 270 -11.58 -7.56 -21.07
CA PRO A 270 -11.12 -8.59 -22.00
C PRO A 270 -10.77 -8.05 -23.39
N GLU A 271 -11.59 -7.16 -23.95
CA GLU A 271 -11.35 -6.53 -25.25
C GLU A 271 -10.09 -5.65 -25.24
N LEU A 272 -9.85 -4.94 -24.14
CA LEU A 272 -8.67 -4.09 -23.99
C LEU A 272 -7.38 -4.91 -23.93
N ILE A 273 -7.43 -6.05 -23.21
CA ILE A 273 -6.34 -7.03 -23.13
C ILE A 273 -5.99 -7.55 -24.52
N GLU A 274 -7.00 -8.00 -25.27
CA GLU A 274 -6.81 -8.54 -26.61
C GLU A 274 -6.18 -7.49 -27.51
N ASN A 275 -6.80 -6.31 -27.61
CA ASN A 275 -6.39 -5.26 -28.54
C ASN A 275 -5.05 -4.57 -28.18
N THR A 276 -4.64 -4.56 -26.90
CA THR A 276 -3.47 -3.79 -26.45
C THR A 276 -2.31 -4.68 -25.98
N LEU A 277 -2.57 -5.85 -25.41
CA LEU A 277 -1.52 -6.70 -24.81
C LEU A 277 -1.20 -7.92 -25.67
N LEU A 278 -2.21 -8.66 -26.12
CA LEU A 278 -2.01 -9.95 -26.79
C LEU A 278 -1.46 -9.83 -28.22
N PHE A 279 -1.54 -8.65 -28.84
CA PHE A 279 -0.90 -8.35 -30.12
C PHE A 279 0.34 -7.44 -29.99
N ASN A 280 0.76 -7.10 -28.76
CA ASN A 280 1.92 -6.22 -28.54
C ASN A 280 3.23 -7.03 -28.49
N THR A 281 4.09 -6.83 -29.48
CA THR A 281 5.36 -7.57 -29.59
C THR A 281 6.31 -7.28 -28.42
N CYS A 282 6.33 -6.05 -27.90
CA CYS A 282 7.16 -5.70 -26.75
C CYS A 282 6.73 -6.50 -25.52
N PHE A 283 5.43 -6.48 -25.20
CA PHE A 283 4.82 -7.22 -24.09
C PHE A 283 5.11 -8.72 -24.16
N LEU A 284 4.86 -9.35 -25.32
CA LEU A 284 5.10 -10.78 -25.51
C LEU A 284 6.58 -11.15 -25.44
N SER A 285 7.47 -10.27 -25.92
CA SER A 285 8.92 -10.47 -25.84
C SER A 285 9.43 -10.40 -24.38
N ALA A 286 8.88 -9.49 -23.57
CA ALA A 286 9.18 -9.38 -22.15
C ALA A 286 8.71 -10.64 -21.39
N ALA A 287 7.49 -11.10 -21.65
CA ALA A 287 6.98 -12.34 -21.07
C ALA A 287 7.84 -13.56 -21.44
N LYS A 288 8.29 -13.63 -22.70
CA LYS A 288 9.24 -14.67 -23.15
C LYS A 288 10.56 -14.63 -22.38
N LYS A 289 11.15 -13.44 -22.17
CA LYS A 289 12.41 -13.30 -21.41
C LYS A 289 12.27 -13.84 -19.98
N VAL A 290 11.17 -13.52 -19.30
CA VAL A 290 10.89 -14.05 -17.94
C VAL A 290 10.74 -15.56 -17.98
N ARG A 291 9.92 -16.09 -18.89
CA ARG A 291 9.67 -17.53 -19.03
C ARG A 291 10.97 -18.30 -19.29
N ASP A 292 11.78 -17.83 -20.23
CA ASP A 292 13.05 -18.48 -20.59
C ASP A 292 14.02 -18.50 -19.39
N LYS A 293 13.98 -17.48 -18.52
CA LYS A 293 14.75 -17.45 -17.27
C LYS A 293 14.19 -18.42 -16.22
N CYS A 294 12.87 -18.47 -16.03
CA CYS A 294 12.21 -19.43 -15.13
C CYS A 294 12.53 -20.89 -15.47
N ILE A 295 12.66 -21.22 -16.76
CA ILE A 295 13.01 -22.59 -17.22
C ILE A 295 14.45 -22.95 -16.84
N LYS A 296 15.37 -21.99 -16.83
CA LYS A 296 16.82 -22.22 -16.66
C LYS A 296 17.31 -22.03 -15.22
N ASP A 297 16.58 -21.27 -14.41
CA ASP A 297 16.98 -20.88 -13.07
C ASP A 297 15.86 -21.20 -12.07
N ALA A 298 16.03 -22.31 -11.34
CA ALA A 298 15.09 -22.77 -10.32
C ALA A 298 14.96 -21.78 -9.15
N LYS A 299 16.03 -21.05 -8.80
CA LYS A 299 15.99 -20.05 -7.71
C LYS A 299 15.16 -18.85 -8.14
N TYR A 300 15.36 -18.37 -9.37
CA TYR A 300 14.55 -17.31 -9.95
C TYR A 300 13.08 -17.72 -10.11
N SER A 301 12.82 -18.94 -10.59
CA SER A 301 11.47 -19.48 -10.73
C SER A 301 10.73 -19.54 -9.39
N SER A 302 11.41 -20.00 -8.33
CA SER A 302 10.87 -20.03 -6.97
C SER A 302 10.64 -18.62 -6.37
N SER A 303 11.36 -17.60 -6.84
CA SER A 303 11.19 -16.22 -6.39
C SER A 303 10.14 -15.41 -7.17
N ILE A 304 9.57 -15.95 -8.26
CA ILE A 304 8.56 -15.26 -9.08
C ILE A 304 7.19 -15.28 -8.41
N ARG A 305 6.63 -14.08 -8.18
CA ARG A 305 5.25 -13.84 -7.71
C ARG A 305 4.27 -13.99 -8.86
N TRP A 306 3.68 -15.18 -8.96
CA TRP A 306 2.73 -15.53 -10.02
C TRP A 306 1.38 -14.81 -9.92
N GLN A 307 0.99 -14.33 -8.72
CA GLN A 307 -0.17 -13.47 -8.58
C GLN A 307 0.25 -12.05 -8.15
N PRO A 308 -0.54 -11.04 -8.52
CA PRO A 308 -0.25 -9.66 -8.14
C PRO A 308 -0.40 -9.46 -6.62
N ALA A 309 0.71 -9.08 -5.98
CA ALA A 309 0.72 -8.28 -4.76
C ALA A 309 0.98 -6.83 -5.15
N PHE A 310 0.31 -5.88 -4.51
CA PHE A 310 0.44 -4.48 -4.88
C PHE A 310 0.27 -3.54 -3.71
N LYS A 311 0.73 -2.31 -3.91
CA LYS A 311 0.22 -1.15 -3.18
C LYS A 311 -0.33 -0.13 -4.15
N GLN A 312 -1.50 0.36 -3.82
CA GLN A 312 -2.10 1.52 -4.46
C GLN A 312 -2.04 2.67 -3.45
N LEU A 313 -1.47 3.80 -3.84
CA LEU A 313 -1.26 4.95 -2.97
C LEU A 313 -2.04 6.16 -3.44
N ILE A 314 -2.34 7.02 -2.47
CA ILE A 314 -2.67 8.42 -2.63
C ILE A 314 -1.59 9.18 -1.85
N TYR A 315 -0.81 10.05 -2.49
CA TYR A 315 0.18 10.89 -1.80
C TYR A 315 0.05 12.34 -2.24
N ARG A 316 0.53 13.26 -1.40
CA ARG A 316 0.62 14.68 -1.74
C ARG A 316 2.00 14.98 -2.32
N ASN A 317 2.05 15.54 -3.53
CA ASN A 317 3.31 15.95 -4.15
C ASN A 317 3.81 17.32 -3.61
N ASP A 318 4.96 17.78 -4.09
CA ASP A 318 5.56 19.04 -3.61
C ASP A 318 4.75 20.29 -3.96
N GLN A 319 3.87 20.24 -4.97
CA GLN A 319 2.95 21.34 -5.29
C GLN A 319 1.63 21.27 -4.51
N GLY A 320 1.51 20.34 -3.56
CA GLY A 320 0.30 20.16 -2.76
C GLY A 320 -0.82 19.38 -3.46
N LYS A 321 -0.59 18.85 -4.66
CA LYS A 321 -1.57 18.07 -5.43
C LYS A 321 -1.62 16.63 -4.92
N LEU A 322 -2.81 16.04 -4.96
CA LEU A 322 -2.99 14.61 -4.65
C LEU A 322 -2.71 13.77 -5.89
N ILE A 323 -1.87 12.77 -5.74
CA ILE A 323 -1.46 11.85 -6.80
C ILE A 323 -1.83 10.42 -6.41
N VAL A 324 -2.47 9.69 -7.32
CA VAL A 324 -2.70 8.25 -7.23
C VAL A 324 -1.60 7.52 -7.99
N THR A 325 -1.10 6.41 -7.45
CA THR A 325 -0.16 5.53 -8.14
C THR A 325 -0.37 4.07 -7.68
N ILE A 326 0.06 3.10 -8.48
CA ILE A 326 0.00 1.68 -8.14
C ILE A 326 1.29 0.98 -8.56
N SER A 327 1.85 0.14 -7.69
CA SER A 327 3.04 -0.67 -7.97
C SER A 327 2.82 -2.12 -7.57
N GLN A 328 3.39 -3.02 -8.37
CA GLN A 328 3.56 -4.43 -8.03
C GLN A 328 4.77 -4.60 -7.13
N ASN A 329 4.59 -4.37 -5.83
CA ASN A 329 5.62 -4.73 -4.88
C ASN A 329 5.03 -5.28 -3.59
N SER A 330 5.90 -5.95 -2.82
CA SER A 330 5.57 -6.49 -1.52
C SER A 330 5.15 -5.39 -0.53
N ILE A 331 4.19 -5.73 0.32
CA ILE A 331 3.53 -4.78 1.22
C ILE A 331 4.44 -4.19 2.31
N GLY A 332 5.56 -4.84 2.66
CA GLY A 332 6.51 -4.25 3.62
C GLY A 332 7.32 -3.07 3.04
N ASN A 333 7.53 -3.08 1.72
CA ASN A 333 8.60 -2.33 1.05
C ASN A 333 8.09 -1.30 0.04
N ALA A 334 6.83 -1.40 -0.39
CA ALA A 334 6.32 -0.51 -1.41
C ALA A 334 6.19 0.97 -0.97
N ILE A 335 6.12 1.32 0.33
CA ILE A 335 6.19 2.75 0.75
C ILE A 335 7.61 3.29 0.49
N THR A 336 8.62 2.47 0.81
CA THR A 336 10.03 2.76 0.56
C THR A 336 10.29 2.92 -0.94
N GLU A 337 9.81 2.01 -1.75
CA GLU A 337 9.92 2.09 -3.22
C GLU A 337 9.15 3.28 -3.80
N LEU A 338 7.92 3.54 -3.34
CA LEU A 338 7.05 4.54 -3.96
C LEU A 338 7.43 5.97 -3.61
N LEU A 339 8.06 6.19 -2.46
CA LEU A 339 8.41 7.54 -2.00
C LEU A 339 9.91 7.73 -1.76
N GLY A 340 10.72 6.68 -1.90
CA GLY A 340 12.15 6.72 -1.63
C GLY A 340 12.48 6.91 -0.16
N VAL A 341 11.71 6.34 0.77
CA VAL A 341 11.93 6.46 2.22
C VAL A 341 12.18 5.09 2.85
N VAL A 342 13.43 4.74 3.09
CA VAL A 342 13.84 3.53 3.81
C VAL A 342 13.67 3.76 5.31
N VAL A 343 12.73 3.03 5.94
CA VAL A 343 12.53 3.09 7.39
C VAL A 343 13.19 1.92 8.10
N ASN A 344 14.19 2.23 8.93
CA ASN A 344 14.75 1.29 9.89
C ASN A 344 14.02 1.42 11.22
N ARG A 345 13.38 0.34 11.66
CA ARG A 345 12.67 0.31 12.95
C ARG A 345 13.63 -0.17 14.02
N THR A 346 13.83 0.63 15.06
CA THR A 346 14.79 0.32 16.13
C THR A 346 14.04 0.17 17.46
N PRO A 347 14.23 -0.94 18.22
CA PRO A 347 13.58 -1.09 19.51
C PRO A 347 14.18 -0.09 20.51
N ASP A 348 13.42 0.96 20.84
CA ASP A 348 13.79 2.00 21.79
C ASP A 348 12.53 2.56 22.44
N ALA A 349 12.17 1.97 23.58
CA ALA A 349 10.97 2.35 24.30
C ALA A 349 11.02 3.78 24.82
N LYS A 350 12.20 4.27 25.26
CA LYS A 350 12.35 5.62 25.82
C LYS A 350 12.17 6.69 24.76
N ALA A 351 12.80 6.51 23.60
CA ALA A 351 12.65 7.43 22.48
C ALA A 351 11.22 7.42 21.92
N TYR A 352 10.58 6.24 21.86
CA TYR A 352 9.17 6.15 21.47
C TYR A 352 8.24 6.86 22.47
N GLU A 353 8.44 6.65 23.77
CA GLU A 353 7.65 7.29 24.85
C GLU A 353 7.72 8.81 24.83
N ALA A 354 8.83 9.40 24.38
CA ALA A 354 8.93 10.84 24.21
C ALA A 354 8.04 11.37 23.07
N ALA A 355 7.83 10.60 22.00
CA ALA A 355 7.04 11.00 20.83
C ALA A 355 5.56 10.57 20.92
N GLU A 356 5.28 9.51 21.67
CA GLU A 356 3.96 8.86 21.77
C GLU A 356 2.82 9.82 22.16
N PRO A 357 2.95 10.75 23.13
CA PRO A 357 1.86 11.65 23.50
C PRO A 357 1.35 12.52 22.34
N ALA A 358 2.27 13.12 21.59
CA ALA A 358 1.93 13.99 20.46
C ALA A 358 1.33 13.22 19.28
N LEU A 359 1.75 11.96 19.09
CA LEU A 359 1.13 11.04 18.13
C LEU A 359 -0.29 10.69 18.57
N LEU A 360 -0.46 10.27 19.83
CA LEU A 360 -1.76 9.86 20.38
C LEU A 360 -2.79 10.99 20.35
N GLU A 361 -2.39 12.22 20.67
CA GLU A 361 -3.30 13.37 20.60
C GLU A 361 -3.94 13.51 19.21
N LYS A 362 -3.15 13.39 18.14
CA LYS A 362 -3.66 13.47 16.76
C LYS A 362 -4.53 12.27 16.40
N LEU A 363 -4.14 11.07 16.82
CA LEU A 363 -4.90 9.85 16.54
C LEU A 363 -6.25 9.82 17.27
N LEU A 364 -6.32 10.36 18.49
CA LEU A 364 -7.57 10.48 19.24
C LEU A 364 -8.46 11.58 18.65
N LYS A 365 -7.90 12.72 18.19
CA LYS A 365 -8.65 13.72 17.41
C LYS A 365 -9.27 13.11 16.14
N LEU A 366 -8.49 12.32 15.40
CA LEU A 366 -8.99 11.60 14.24
C LEU A 366 -10.11 10.61 14.62
N ARG A 367 -9.93 9.85 15.71
CA ARG A 367 -10.94 8.92 16.23
C ARG A 367 -12.27 9.65 16.45
N SER A 368 -12.26 10.77 17.19
CA SER A 368 -13.48 11.53 17.49
C SER A 368 -14.20 11.97 16.20
N ARG A 369 -13.48 12.44 15.18
CA ARG A 369 -14.09 12.79 13.88
C ARG A 369 -14.76 11.62 13.17
N LEU A 370 -14.18 10.42 13.26
CA LEU A 370 -14.79 9.23 12.67
C LEU A 370 -16.02 8.77 13.46
N VAL A 371 -16.03 8.94 14.78
CA VAL A 371 -17.22 8.71 15.63
C VAL A 371 -18.33 9.71 15.28
N GLU A 372 -18.01 11.00 15.18
CA GLU A 372 -18.95 12.06 14.78
C GLU A 372 -19.56 11.83 13.39
N ALA A 373 -18.79 11.20 12.49
CA ALA A 373 -19.23 10.86 11.13
C ALA A 373 -20.06 9.55 11.06
N ASP A 374 -20.38 8.94 12.20
CA ASP A 374 -21.10 7.67 12.31
C ASP A 374 -20.40 6.53 11.53
N LEU A 375 -19.10 6.37 11.75
CA LEU A 375 -18.28 5.33 11.11
C LEU A 375 -17.76 4.27 12.09
N GLY A 376 -18.15 4.36 13.36
CA GLY A 376 -17.84 3.37 14.39
C GLY A 376 -17.79 3.97 15.79
N GLU A 377 -17.38 3.14 16.75
CA GLU A 377 -17.24 3.51 18.15
C GLU A 377 -15.78 3.49 18.59
N GLY A 378 -15.42 4.43 19.47
CA GLY A 378 -14.10 4.46 20.09
C GLY A 378 -13.81 3.21 20.92
N ILE A 379 -12.56 2.72 20.84
CA ILE A 379 -12.07 1.60 21.66
C ILE A 379 -11.34 2.16 22.88
N GLU A 380 -11.71 1.70 24.08
CA GLU A 380 -10.94 1.92 25.31
C GLU A 380 -9.76 0.95 25.37
N THR A 381 -8.61 1.47 25.79
CA THR A 381 -7.41 0.66 26.08
C THR A 381 -6.83 1.07 27.42
N LYS A 382 -5.77 0.38 27.86
CA LYS A 382 -4.99 0.80 29.04
C LYS A 382 -4.32 2.18 28.88
N HIS A 383 -4.22 2.69 27.65
CA HIS A 383 -3.51 3.92 27.31
C HIS A 383 -4.45 5.11 27.04
N TRP A 384 -5.71 4.88 26.66
CA TRP A 384 -6.69 5.93 26.39
C TRP A 384 -8.12 5.47 26.68
N LYS A 385 -8.98 6.42 27.05
CA LYS A 385 -10.39 6.18 27.39
C LYS A 385 -11.30 6.15 26.17
N LYS A 386 -12.47 5.51 26.32
CA LYS A 386 -13.58 5.61 25.35
C LYS A 386 -14.02 7.08 25.27
N ASP A 387 -14.36 7.53 24.06
CA ASP A 387 -14.98 8.85 23.84
C ASP A 387 -16.35 8.94 24.51
#